data_AF-A0A954G028-F1
#
_entry.id   AF-A0A954G028-F1
#
_cell.length_a   1.000
_cell.length_b   1.000
_cell.length_c   1.000
_cell.angle_alpha   90.00
_cell.angle_beta   90.00
_cell.angle_gamma   90.00
#
_symmetry.space_group_name_H-M   'P 1'
#
loop_
_entity.id
_entity.type
_entity.pdbx_description
1 polymer ?
#
loop_
_entity_poly.entity_id
_entity_poly.type
_entity_poly.pdbx_seq_one_letter_code
_entity_poly.pdbx_strand_id
1 'polypeptide(L)'
;PVMMGVCRFLNVMLGASAVAREINLWVKPQLRIAAALGLFIMGLTWFARMEARQSHKGHLIGGMLVINAGLGALVWMLATYPWPQELNLTMVLAATGVVILTINRRLVQAVLNPVPQNVQIAVRTMLSSYVMLNAILVFVWTANPQYAILTAALLLPTIILSRWMSVT
;
A
#
# COMPACT_ATOMS: atom_id res chain seq x y z
N PRO A 1 8.20 -4.74 -14.04
CA PRO A 1 7.43 -3.77 -13.22
C PRO A 1 5.93 -4.06 -13.20
N VAL A 2 5.27 -4.03 -14.36
CA VAL A 2 3.83 -4.35 -14.50
C VAL A 2 3.54 -5.78 -14.03
N MET A 3 4.36 -6.76 -14.40
CA MET A 3 4.16 -8.17 -14.00
C MET A 3 4.18 -8.44 -12.49
N MET A 4 5.04 -7.78 -11.69
CA MET A 4 5.05 -7.96 -10.22
C MET A 4 3.91 -7.22 -9.52
N GLY A 5 3.55 -6.02 -10.00
CA GLY A 5 2.38 -5.28 -9.51
C GLY A 5 1.07 -6.01 -9.85
N VAL A 6 0.99 -6.57 -11.06
CA VAL A 6 -0.11 -7.43 -11.50
C VAL A 6 -0.15 -8.71 -10.67
N CYS A 7 0.98 -9.36 -10.37
CA CYS A 7 0.99 -10.55 -9.52
C CYS A 7 0.48 -10.26 -8.10
N ARG A 8 0.82 -9.10 -7.52
CA ARG A 8 0.31 -8.66 -6.22
C ARG A 8 -1.18 -8.28 -6.27
N PHE A 9 -1.63 -7.63 -7.34
CA PHE A 9 -3.05 -7.37 -7.60
C PHE A 9 -3.86 -8.67 -7.74
N LEU A 10 -3.34 -9.63 -8.52
CA LEU A 10 -3.94 -10.95 -8.70
C LEU A 10 -3.96 -11.72 -7.39
N ASN A 11 -2.92 -11.66 -6.56
CA ASN A 11 -2.93 -12.29 -5.23
C ASN A 11 -4.00 -11.70 -4.30
N VAL A 12 -4.24 -10.38 -4.36
CA VAL A 12 -5.32 -9.73 -3.59
C VAL A 12 -6.70 -10.15 -4.12
N MET A 13 -6.88 -10.18 -5.44
CA MET A 13 -8.11 -10.66 -6.09
C MET A 13 -8.38 -12.15 -5.79
N LEU A 14 -7.34 -12.98 -5.76
CA LEU A 14 -7.42 -14.40 -5.44
C LEU A 14 -7.73 -14.63 -3.96
N GLY A 15 -7.18 -13.82 -3.06
CA GLY A 15 -7.58 -13.78 -1.65
C GLY A 15 -9.04 -13.37 -1.46
N ALA A 16 -9.50 -12.36 -2.21
CA ALA A 16 -10.92 -11.98 -2.23
C ALA A 16 -11.81 -13.10 -2.77
N SER A 17 -11.35 -13.85 -3.79
CA SER A 17 -12.05 -15.01 -4.36
C SER A 17 -12.18 -16.18 -3.38
N ALA A 18 -11.21 -16.38 -2.48
CA ALA A 18 -11.26 -17.48 -1.51
C ALA A 18 -12.34 -17.28 -0.44
N VAL A 19 -12.73 -16.02 -0.16
CA VAL A 19 -13.78 -15.65 0.78
C VAL A 19 -15.13 -15.41 0.07
N ALA A 20 -15.13 -15.38 -1.27
CA ALA A 20 -16.28 -15.08 -2.13
C ALA A 20 -17.28 -16.24 -2.30
N ARG A 21 -17.49 -17.07 -1.27
CA ARG A 21 -18.52 -18.11 -1.33
C ARG A 21 -19.95 -17.53 -1.36
N GLU A 22 -20.10 -16.25 -1.01
CA GLU A 22 -21.38 -15.49 -0.94
C GLU A 22 -21.28 -14.04 -1.52
N ILE A 23 -20.10 -13.58 -1.96
CA ILE A 23 -19.87 -12.15 -2.29
C ILE A 23 -19.56 -12.00 -3.77
N ASN A 24 -20.38 -11.24 -4.50
CA ASN A 24 -20.13 -10.85 -5.88
C ASN A 24 -18.77 -10.14 -6.01
N LEU A 25 -17.76 -10.85 -6.53
CA LEU A 25 -16.38 -10.38 -6.77
C LEU A 25 -16.29 -9.07 -7.57
N TRP A 26 -17.33 -8.78 -8.35
CA TRP A 26 -17.43 -7.62 -9.24
C TRP A 26 -18.26 -6.46 -8.66
N VAL A 27 -18.84 -6.62 -7.47
CA VAL A 27 -19.67 -5.58 -6.83
C VAL A 27 -18.87 -4.85 -5.74
N LYS A 28 -18.97 -3.52 -5.81
CA LYS A 28 -18.36 -2.49 -4.94
C LYS A 28 -18.45 -2.93 -3.47
N PRO A 29 -17.34 -3.04 -2.69
CA PRO A 29 -16.16 -2.14 -2.64
C PRO A 29 -14.80 -2.76 -3.04
N GLN A 30 -14.70 -4.09 -3.13
CA GLN A 30 -13.42 -4.81 -3.19
C GLN A 30 -12.58 -4.47 -4.43
N LEU A 31 -13.23 -4.32 -5.59
CA LEU A 31 -12.55 -3.98 -6.85
C LEU A 31 -11.86 -2.60 -6.80
N ARG A 32 -12.48 -1.61 -6.14
CA ARG A 32 -11.90 -0.26 -6.02
C ARG A 32 -10.70 -0.25 -5.08
N ILE A 33 -10.77 -1.02 -3.99
CA ILE A 33 -9.64 -1.21 -3.06
C ILE A 33 -8.48 -1.89 -3.79
N ALA A 34 -8.75 -2.98 -4.51
CA ALA A 34 -7.75 -3.69 -5.28
C ALA A 34 -7.11 -2.80 -6.35
N ALA A 35 -7.91 -1.98 -7.06
CA ALA A 35 -7.40 -1.02 -8.04
C ALA A 35 -6.51 0.07 -7.40
N ALA A 36 -6.93 0.64 -6.26
CA ALA A 36 -6.15 1.66 -5.55
C ALA A 36 -4.82 1.11 -5.01
N LEU A 37 -4.85 -0.08 -4.41
CA LEU A 37 -3.65 -0.79 -3.95
C LEU A 37 -2.75 -1.22 -5.14
N GLY A 38 -3.34 -1.63 -6.25
CA GLY A 38 -2.62 -1.95 -7.49
C GLY A 38 -1.88 -0.75 -8.06
N LEU A 39 -2.53 0.43 -8.10
CA LEU A 39 -1.90 1.70 -8.47
C LEU A 39 -0.75 2.07 -7.54
N PHE A 40 -0.94 1.92 -6.23
CA PHE A 40 0.10 2.15 -5.24
C PHE A 40 1.33 1.26 -5.48
N ILE A 41 1.13 -0.04 -5.67
CA ILE A 41 2.23 -1.00 -5.93
C ILE A 41 2.89 -0.72 -7.29
N MET A 42 2.12 -0.36 -8.30
CA MET A 42 2.66 -0.01 -9.62
C MET A 42 3.60 1.19 -9.52
N GLY A 43 3.19 2.24 -8.81
CA GLY A 43 4.03 3.41 -8.54
C GLY A 43 5.26 3.07 -7.70
N LEU A 44 5.11 2.24 -6.65
CA LEU A 44 6.22 1.72 -5.83
C LEU A 44 7.24 0.96 -6.68
N THR A 45 6.78 0.10 -7.58
CA THR A 45 7.65 -0.72 -8.43
C THR A 45 8.37 0.13 -9.47
N TRP A 46 7.70 1.16 -10.01
CA TRP A 46 8.33 2.15 -10.87
C TRP A 46 9.43 2.89 -10.09
N PHE A 47 9.14 3.31 -8.86
CA PHE A 47 10.07 4.01 -7.99
C PHE A 47 11.30 3.15 -7.63
N ALA A 48 11.11 1.87 -7.28
CA ALA A 48 12.18 0.94 -6.92
C ALA A 48 13.10 0.59 -8.10
N ARG A 49 12.58 0.50 -9.33
CA ARG A 49 13.39 0.16 -10.52
C ARG A 49 14.47 1.21 -10.84
N MET A 50 14.29 2.43 -10.32
CA MET A 50 15.16 3.57 -10.55
C MET A 50 16.40 3.57 -9.64
N GLU A 51 16.53 2.60 -8.73
CA GLU A 51 17.71 2.34 -7.91
C GLU A 51 18.92 1.87 -8.76
N ALA A 52 18.66 1.21 -9.91
CA ALA A 52 19.67 0.57 -10.74
C ALA A 52 20.18 1.41 -11.93
N ARG A 53 19.58 2.57 -12.23
CA ARG A 53 20.02 3.48 -13.30
C ARG A 53 20.18 4.89 -12.73
N GLN A 54 21.27 5.58 -13.04
CA GLN A 54 21.53 6.99 -12.64
C GLN A 54 20.23 7.82 -12.68
N SER A 55 19.71 8.11 -11.50
CA SER A 55 18.32 8.54 -11.33
C SER A 55 18.13 9.98 -11.80
N HIS A 56 17.42 10.16 -12.91
CA HIS A 56 16.94 11.48 -13.33
C HIS A 56 15.69 11.84 -12.50
N LYS A 57 15.73 12.99 -11.81
CA LYS A 57 14.68 13.48 -10.88
C LYS A 57 13.25 13.40 -11.44
N GLY A 58 13.05 13.59 -12.74
CA GLY A 58 11.73 13.55 -13.39
C GLY A 58 11.01 12.20 -13.29
N HIS A 59 11.74 11.08 -13.32
CA HIS A 59 11.14 9.75 -13.23
C HIS A 59 10.76 9.36 -11.79
N LEU A 60 11.50 9.85 -10.80
CA LEU A 60 11.16 9.72 -9.37
C LEU A 60 9.86 10.48 -9.06
N ILE A 61 9.68 11.66 -9.64
CA ILE A 61 8.44 12.45 -9.56
C ILE A 61 7.28 11.68 -10.20
N GLY A 62 7.48 11.06 -11.37
CA GLY A 62 6.46 10.23 -12.01
C GLY A 62 5.98 9.08 -11.11
N GLY A 63 6.91 8.36 -10.47
CA GLY A 63 6.58 7.31 -9.50
C GLY A 63 5.82 7.86 -8.29
N MET A 64 6.26 8.99 -7.73
CA MET A 64 5.60 9.67 -6.61
C MET A 64 4.16 10.09 -6.95
N LEU A 65 3.90 10.58 -8.17
CA LEU A 65 2.56 10.95 -8.62
C LEU A 65 1.63 9.73 -8.70
N VAL A 66 2.11 8.62 -9.27
CA VAL A 66 1.33 7.37 -9.38
C VAL A 66 1.00 6.81 -7.98
N ILE A 67 1.96 6.83 -7.06
CA ILE A 67 1.76 6.43 -5.67
C ILE A 67 0.69 7.29 -5.00
N ASN A 68 0.79 8.63 -5.13
CA ASN A 68 -0.17 9.54 -4.54
C ASN A 68 -1.56 9.42 -5.18
N ALA A 69 -1.66 9.11 -6.48
CA ALA A 69 -2.93 8.82 -7.12
C ALA A 69 -3.62 7.58 -6.51
N GLY A 70 -2.86 6.50 -6.26
CA GLY A 70 -3.37 5.30 -5.58
C GLY A 70 -3.81 5.57 -4.14
N LEU A 71 -3.02 6.32 -3.37
CA LEU A 71 -3.37 6.72 -2.00
C LEU A 71 -4.59 7.66 -1.96
N GLY A 72 -4.67 8.62 -2.89
CA GLY A 72 -5.79 9.53 -3.02
C GLY A 72 -7.09 8.79 -3.36
N ALA A 73 -7.03 7.82 -4.27
CA ALA A 73 -8.17 6.97 -4.58
C ALA A 73 -8.64 6.15 -3.37
N LEU A 74 -7.70 5.66 -2.54
CA LEU A 74 -8.00 4.92 -1.31
C LEU A 74 -8.67 5.82 -0.25
N VAL A 75 -8.16 7.04 -0.04
CA VAL A 75 -8.73 8.02 0.90
C VAL A 75 -10.11 8.48 0.44
N TRP A 76 -10.26 8.82 -0.84
CA TRP A 76 -11.56 9.19 -1.43
C TRP A 76 -12.57 8.09 -1.16
N MET A 77 -12.18 6.84 -1.39
CA MET A 77 -13.06 5.71 -1.15
C MET A 77 -13.43 5.55 0.32
N LEU A 78 -12.47 5.63 1.24
CA LEU A 78 -12.72 5.57 2.68
C LEU A 78 -13.71 6.65 3.12
N ALA A 79 -13.61 7.86 2.57
CA ALA A 79 -14.48 8.99 2.92
C ALA A 79 -15.88 8.94 2.29
N THR A 80 -16.03 8.34 1.10
CA THR A 80 -17.30 8.37 0.33
C THR A 80 -18.12 7.09 0.40
N TYR A 81 -17.51 5.97 0.81
CA TYR A 81 -18.20 4.69 0.85
C TYR A 81 -19.06 4.58 2.12
N PRO A 82 -20.36 4.23 2.01
CA PRO A 82 -21.22 4.00 3.16
C PRO A 82 -20.85 2.66 3.80
N TRP A 83 -19.96 2.70 4.78
CA TRP A 83 -19.51 1.52 5.50
C TRP A 83 -20.66 0.98 6.39
N PRO A 84 -20.86 -0.34 6.45
CA PRO A 84 -22.02 -0.95 7.11
C PRO A 84 -22.02 -0.89 8.65
N GLN A 85 -21.00 -0.31 9.29
CA GLN A 85 -20.80 -0.31 10.74
C GLN A 85 -20.46 1.09 11.27
N GLU A 86 -20.74 1.33 12.55
CA GLU A 86 -20.39 2.52 13.37
C GLU A 86 -18.87 2.70 13.48
N LEU A 87 -18.21 2.97 12.36
CA LEU A 87 -16.79 3.25 12.31
C LEU A 87 -16.55 4.71 12.67
N ASN A 88 -15.60 4.94 13.58
CA ASN A 88 -15.02 6.27 13.76
C ASN A 88 -14.21 6.64 12.52
N LEU A 89 -14.89 7.18 11.50
CA LEU A 89 -14.29 7.57 10.22
C LEU A 89 -13.10 8.52 10.43
N THR A 90 -13.21 9.43 11.40
CA THR A 90 -12.12 10.34 11.78
C THR A 90 -10.86 9.58 12.22
N MET A 91 -10.99 8.51 13.00
CA MET A 91 -9.85 7.69 13.45
C MET A 91 -9.22 6.93 12.29
N VAL A 92 -10.05 6.38 11.39
CA VAL A 92 -9.57 5.65 10.20
C VAL A 92 -8.85 6.58 9.23
N LEU A 93 -9.41 7.77 8.97
CA LEU A 93 -8.79 8.80 8.14
C LEU A 93 -7.52 9.36 8.77
N ALA A 94 -7.50 9.55 10.10
CA ALA A 94 -6.29 9.98 10.82
C ALA A 94 -5.19 8.91 10.73
N ALA A 95 -5.50 7.64 10.98
CA ALA A 95 -4.55 6.54 10.86
C ALA A 95 -3.99 6.42 9.43
N THR A 96 -4.88 6.49 8.43
CA THR A 96 -4.50 6.48 7.01
C THR A 96 -3.64 7.71 6.67
N GLY A 97 -4.00 8.89 7.18
CA GLY A 97 -3.26 10.14 6.99
C GLY A 97 -1.85 10.08 7.56
N VAL A 98 -1.66 9.49 8.74
CA VAL A 98 -0.32 9.27 9.34
C VAL A 98 0.54 8.38 8.45
N VAL A 99 -0.04 7.30 7.90
CA VAL A 99 0.66 6.41 6.97
C VAL A 99 1.05 7.13 5.68
N ILE A 100 0.12 7.89 5.08
CA ILE A 100 0.36 8.68 3.87
C ILE A 100 1.44 9.75 4.11
N LEU A 101 1.40 10.44 5.24
CA LEU A 101 2.40 11.44 5.60
C LEU A 101 3.79 10.81 5.74
N THR A 102 3.87 9.63 6.34
CA THR A 102 5.11 8.87 6.49
C THR A 102 5.69 8.47 5.14
N ILE A 103 4.85 7.99 4.23
CA ILE A 103 5.24 7.64 2.85
C ILE A 103 5.73 8.89 2.10
N ASN A 104 4.95 9.98 2.11
CA ASN A 104 5.28 11.20 1.36
C ASN A 104 6.55 11.87 1.87
N ARG A 105 6.78 11.91 3.19
CA ARG A 105 8.04 12.43 3.76
C ARG A 105 9.26 11.70 3.22
N ARG A 106 9.20 10.37 3.12
CA ARG A 106 10.30 9.54 2.59
C ARG A 106 10.45 9.67 1.08
N LEU A 107 9.35 9.75 0.34
CA LEU A 107 9.37 9.98 -1.10
C LEU A 107 10.01 11.33 -1.44
N VAL A 108 9.62 12.40 -0.75
CA VAL A 108 10.20 13.73 -0.95
C VAL A 108 11.70 13.73 -0.65
N GLN A 109 12.13 13.09 0.45
CA GLN A 109 13.57 12.97 0.76
C GLN A 109 14.34 12.24 -0.35
N ALA A 110 13.79 11.17 -0.89
CA ALA A 110 14.41 10.40 -1.97
C ALA A 110 14.39 11.13 -3.33
N VAL A 111 13.40 11.99 -3.59
CA VAL A 111 13.34 12.84 -4.80
C VAL A 111 14.34 14.00 -4.71
N LEU A 112 14.42 14.67 -3.54
CA LEU A 112 15.32 15.79 -3.32
C LEU A 112 16.79 15.34 -3.35
N ASN A 113 17.08 14.20 -2.70
CA ASN A 113 18.40 13.60 -2.63
C ASN A 113 18.35 12.17 -3.20
N PRO A 114 18.46 12.00 -4.53
CA PRO A 114 18.34 10.71 -5.23
C PRO A 114 19.59 9.84 -5.07
N VAL A 115 19.95 9.57 -3.82
CA VAL A 115 21.00 8.63 -3.44
C VAL A 115 20.36 7.24 -3.28
N PRO A 116 20.98 6.14 -3.77
CA PRO A 116 20.41 4.79 -3.70
C PRO A 116 19.92 4.39 -2.30
N GLN A 117 20.66 4.77 -1.26
CA GLN A 117 20.29 4.52 0.14
C GLN A 117 18.94 5.14 0.53
N ASN A 118 18.65 6.38 0.12
CA ASN A 118 17.39 7.05 0.43
C ASN A 118 16.21 6.40 -0.31
N VAL A 119 16.43 5.97 -1.55
CA VAL A 119 15.44 5.26 -2.37
C VAL A 119 15.10 3.91 -1.73
N GLN A 120 16.11 3.15 -1.30
CA GLN A 120 15.93 1.86 -0.65
C GLN A 120 15.15 1.98 0.68
N ILE A 121 15.49 2.98 1.50
CA ILE A 121 14.77 3.29 2.75
C ILE A 121 13.31 3.67 2.43
N ALA A 122 13.06 4.46 1.39
CA ALA A 122 11.72 4.83 0.97
C ALA A 122 10.92 3.60 0.52
N VAL A 123 11.50 2.73 -0.32
CA VAL A 123 10.84 1.49 -0.78
C VAL A 123 10.51 0.57 0.39
N ARG A 124 11.45 0.37 1.32
CA ARG A 124 11.21 -0.46 2.52
C ARG A 124 10.10 0.11 3.39
N THR A 125 10.07 1.43 3.56
CA THR A 125 8.99 2.12 4.30
C THR A 125 7.65 1.92 3.61
N MET A 126 7.59 2.08 2.29
CA MET A 126 6.36 1.90 1.51
C MET A 126 5.83 0.47 1.56
N LEU A 127 6.70 -0.54 1.52
CA LEU A 127 6.31 -1.94 1.67
C LEU A 127 5.75 -2.23 3.07
N SER A 128 6.36 -1.68 4.12
CA SER A 128 5.83 -1.79 5.49
C SER A 128 4.48 -1.09 5.65
N SER A 129 4.39 0.15 5.14
CA SER A 129 3.15 0.93 5.13
C SER A 129 2.03 0.25 4.34
N TYR A 130 2.34 -0.47 3.26
CA TYR A 130 1.35 -1.27 2.52
C TYR A 130 0.69 -2.31 3.40
N VAL A 131 1.47 -3.04 4.21
CA VAL A 131 0.92 -4.04 5.15
C VAL A 131 0.01 -3.36 6.17
N MET A 132 0.42 -2.20 6.69
CA MET A 132 -0.40 -1.41 7.62
C MET A 132 -1.71 -0.94 6.97
N LEU A 133 -1.68 -0.46 5.72
CA LEU A 133 -2.89 -0.08 4.97
C LEU A 133 -3.85 -1.26 4.80
N ASN A 134 -3.34 -2.48 4.55
CA ASN A 134 -4.18 -3.67 4.49
C ASN A 134 -4.82 -3.99 5.86
N ALA A 135 -4.08 -3.86 6.96
CA ALA A 135 -4.63 -4.07 8.29
C ALA A 135 -5.74 -3.05 8.63
N ILE A 136 -5.57 -1.78 8.24
CA ILE A 136 -6.62 -0.75 8.37
C ILE A 136 -7.86 -1.13 7.56
N LEU A 137 -7.69 -1.58 6.32
CA LEU A 137 -8.82 -2.00 5.47
C LEU A 137 -9.56 -3.21 6.05
N VAL A 138 -8.83 -4.19 6.59
CA VAL A 138 -9.43 -5.36 7.29
C VAL A 138 -10.18 -4.91 8.53
N PHE A 139 -9.64 -3.96 9.30
CA PHE A 139 -10.32 -3.38 10.45
C PHE A 139 -11.61 -2.66 10.04
N VAL A 140 -11.56 -1.85 8.98
CA VAL A 140 -12.74 -1.16 8.43
C VAL A 140 -13.80 -2.13 7.93
N TRP A 141 -13.40 -3.29 7.40
CA TRP A 141 -14.36 -4.28 6.89
C TRP A 141 -14.98 -5.17 7.97
N THR A 142 -14.20 -5.55 8.98
CA THR A 142 -14.63 -6.52 10.00
C THR A 142 -15.07 -5.86 11.31
N ALA A 143 -14.69 -4.59 11.55
CA ALA A 143 -14.77 -3.86 12.83
C ALA A 143 -14.22 -4.64 14.03
N ASN A 144 -13.44 -5.69 13.80
CA ASN A 144 -12.91 -6.55 14.83
C ASN A 144 -11.38 -6.42 14.85
N PRO A 145 -10.81 -5.90 15.96
CA PRO A 145 -9.38 -5.65 16.05
C PRO A 145 -8.54 -6.93 15.96
N GLN A 146 -9.09 -8.11 16.25
CA GLN A 146 -8.36 -9.37 16.19
C GLN A 146 -7.90 -9.70 14.76
N TYR A 147 -8.77 -9.53 13.75
CA TYR A 147 -8.40 -9.77 12.34
C TYR A 147 -7.41 -8.73 11.83
N ALA A 148 -7.53 -7.48 12.30
CA ALA A 148 -6.58 -6.42 11.99
C ALA A 148 -5.20 -6.72 12.58
N ILE A 149 -5.14 -7.18 13.84
CA ILE A 149 -3.90 -7.59 14.51
C ILE A 149 -3.28 -8.80 13.81
N LEU A 150 -4.08 -9.80 13.42
CA LEU A 150 -3.60 -10.94 12.63
C LEU A 150 -3.01 -10.50 11.29
N THR A 151 -3.65 -9.55 10.61
CA THR A 151 -3.14 -8.99 9.34
C THR A 151 -1.86 -8.17 9.58
N ALA A 152 -1.79 -7.40 10.67
CA ALA A 152 -0.59 -6.70 11.08
C ALA A 152 0.52 -7.66 11.53
N ALA A 153 0.19 -8.86 12.02
CA ALA A 153 1.18 -9.87 12.39
C ALA A 153 1.93 -10.40 11.15
N LEU A 154 1.37 -10.30 9.92
CA LEU A 154 2.11 -10.57 8.68
C LEU A 154 3.28 -9.58 8.44
N LEU A 155 3.34 -8.48 9.19
CA LEU A 155 4.45 -7.53 9.16
C LEU A 155 5.71 -8.13 9.83
N LEU A 156 5.54 -9.03 10.81
CA LEU A 156 6.66 -9.73 11.46
C LEU A 156 7.48 -10.60 10.48
N PRO A 157 6.90 -11.55 9.71
CA PRO A 157 7.68 -12.37 8.78
C PRO A 157 8.29 -11.53 7.67
N THR A 158 7.64 -10.45 7.22
CA THR A 158 8.21 -9.56 6.20
C THR A 158 9.42 -8.77 6.72
N ILE A 159 9.42 -8.31 7.98
CA ILE A 159 10.60 -7.68 8.59
C ILE A 159 11.73 -8.69 8.79
N ILE A 160 11.42 -9.91 9.23
CA ILE A 160 12.41 -10.97 9.46
C ILE A 160 13.11 -11.34 8.14
N LEU A 161 12.35 -11.56 7.07
CA LEU A 161 12.91 -11.84 5.73
C LEU A 161 13.74 -10.66 5.19
N SER A 162 13.29 -9.43 5.43
CA SER A 162 14.01 -8.23 5.05
C SER A 162 15.35 -8.09 5.77
N ARG A 163 15.48 -8.58 7.01
CA ARG A 163 16.77 -8.60 7.71
C ARG A 163 17.72 -9.64 7.13
N TRP A 164 17.21 -10.77 6.63
CA TRP A 164 18.03 -11.84 6.07
C TRP A 164 18.59 -11.48 4.69
N MET A 165 17.82 -10.82 3.83
CA MET A 165 18.28 -10.41 2.49
C MET A 165 19.21 -9.20 2.48
N SER A 166 19.41 -8.51 3.62
CA SER A 166 20.35 -7.38 3.73
C SER A 166 21.77 -7.80 4.09
N VAL A 167 22.03 -9.11 4.25
CA VAL A 167 23.32 -9.66 4.70
C VAL A 167 24.01 -10.45 3.57
N THR A 168 23.73 -10.13 2.31
CA THR A 168 24.40 -10.74 1.15
C THR A 168 24.60 -9.69 0.08
#